data_AF-A0A453CDT6-F1
#
_entry.id   AF-A0A453CDT6-F1
#
_cell.length_a   1.000
_cell.length_b   1.000
_cell.length_c   1.000
_cell.angle_alpha   90.00
_cell.angle_beta   90.00
_cell.angle_gamma   90.00
#
_symmetry.space_group_name_H-M   'P 1'
#
loop_
_entity.id
_entity.type
_entity.pdbx_description
1 polymer ?
#
loop_
_entity_poly.entity_id
_entity_poly.type
_entity_poly.pdbx_seq_one_letter_code
_entity_poly.pdbx_strand_id
1 'polypeptide(L)'
;GISRSAKGYCLISVLETMKTYSAEEGLTEEAIVTKLRICRYHHLYLHSSLRNNSSGTSRWGEFGEGGLLWGECNGKSFDWFDGSPIDELLCKVREIYGLDEKTSFRNVTISLEGRPQPLYLGTATQIGVIPTEGIPSLPKMLLPPNCAGLPSMYIRDLLLNPPSFDVASAIQEACRLMCSITCSIPEFTCIPSAKLVKLLESKEVNHIEFCRIKNVLDEIMLMNGNTELSAIQNKLLEPASVVTGLKVDADILIKECRFISKHIGEVISLAGESDQAITSSEYIPKEFFNDMESSWKGRVKRVHAEEEFANVDVAAQALSTAVTEDFLPIIVRVKAVMSSHGSSKGEISYAKEHGAVWFKGRRLTPTVWANTPGEEQIKQLKPAIDSKGRRVGEEWFTTTKVENALARYHEACDNAKCKVLELLRGLSSELQDKINILVFCSTLLIITKALFGHVSEGLRRGWVL
;
A
#
# COMPACT_ATOMS: atom_id res chain seq x y z
N GLY A 1 10.45 -6.07 -23.79
CA GLY A 1 10.75 -6.24 -25.22
C GLY A 1 12.07 -6.94 -25.40
N ILE A 2 12.22 -7.76 -26.44
CA ILE A 2 13.47 -8.46 -26.76
C ILE A 2 13.82 -8.17 -28.22
N SER A 3 15.09 -7.85 -28.48
CA SER A 3 15.61 -7.58 -29.83
C SER A 3 17.01 -8.17 -30.01
N ARG A 4 17.47 -8.27 -31.26
CA ARG A 4 18.90 -8.50 -31.53
C ARG A 4 19.66 -7.16 -31.51
N SER A 5 20.90 -7.22 -31.06
CA SER A 5 21.88 -6.14 -31.04
C SER A 5 23.19 -6.61 -31.70
N ALA A 6 24.10 -5.68 -31.99
CA ALA A 6 25.41 -6.02 -32.54
C ALA A 6 26.26 -6.92 -31.62
N LYS A 7 25.96 -6.95 -30.31
CA LYS A 7 26.71 -7.67 -29.29
C LYS A 7 26.01 -8.94 -28.78
N GLY A 8 24.87 -9.33 -29.37
CA GLY A 8 24.02 -10.43 -28.89
C GLY A 8 22.56 -10.01 -28.79
N TYR A 9 21.87 -10.40 -27.72
CA TYR A 9 20.48 -9.99 -27.47
C TYR A 9 20.41 -8.70 -26.66
N CYS A 10 19.31 -7.96 -26.83
CA CYS A 10 18.97 -6.81 -26.02
C CYS A 10 17.62 -7.04 -25.34
N LEU A 11 17.59 -6.89 -24.01
CA LEU A 11 16.37 -6.91 -23.22
C LEU A 11 15.99 -5.48 -22.84
N ILE A 12 14.79 -5.07 -23.24
CA ILE A 12 14.24 -3.76 -22.89
C ILE A 12 13.13 -3.97 -21.88
N SER A 13 13.31 -3.47 -20.67
CA SER A 13 12.31 -3.52 -19.60
C SER A 13 11.70 -2.15 -19.44
N VAL A 14 10.37 -2.05 -19.47
CA VAL A 14 9.63 -0.80 -19.25
C VAL A 14 8.75 -1.00 -18.02
N LEU A 15 8.91 -0.12 -17.03
CA LEU A 15 8.08 -0.11 -15.84
C LEU A 15 7.20 1.13 -15.90
N GLU A 16 5.96 0.91 -16.36
CA GLU A 16 4.97 1.96 -16.60
C GLU A 16 4.74 2.83 -15.37
N THR A 17 4.53 2.22 -14.22
CA THR A 17 4.19 2.94 -12.98
C THR A 17 5.33 3.82 -12.48
N MET A 18 6.58 3.46 -12.79
CA MET A 18 7.75 4.27 -12.40
C MET A 18 8.13 5.27 -13.51
N LYS A 19 7.48 5.20 -14.68
CA LYS A 19 7.88 5.90 -15.91
C LYS A 19 9.38 5.73 -16.20
N THR A 20 9.88 4.50 -16.06
CA THR A 20 11.29 4.16 -16.31
C THR A 20 11.44 3.07 -17.36
N TYR A 21 12.55 3.08 -18.08
CA TYR A 21 12.96 1.95 -18.92
C TYR A 21 14.44 1.65 -18.76
N SER A 22 14.81 0.39 -19.00
CA SER A 22 16.21 -0.06 -19.10
C SER A 22 16.39 -0.88 -20.37
N ALA A 23 17.56 -0.76 -20.99
CA ALA A 23 17.96 -1.51 -22.18
C ALA A 23 19.29 -2.22 -21.92
N GLU A 24 19.24 -3.52 -21.67
CA GLU A 24 20.41 -4.34 -21.41
C GLU A 24 20.87 -5.00 -22.70
N GLU A 25 21.97 -4.52 -23.28
CA GLU A 25 22.56 -5.07 -24.51
C GLU A 25 23.60 -6.17 -24.24
N GLY A 26 24.01 -6.88 -25.29
CA GLY A 26 25.10 -7.88 -25.19
C GLY A 26 24.75 -9.12 -24.36
N LEU A 27 23.47 -9.39 -24.16
CA LEU A 27 23.01 -10.54 -23.40
C LEU A 27 23.11 -11.80 -24.25
N THR A 28 23.50 -12.90 -23.62
CA THR A 28 23.41 -14.24 -24.21
C THR A 28 21.96 -14.72 -24.21
N GLU A 29 21.66 -15.73 -25.03
CA GLU A 29 20.33 -16.33 -25.07
C GLU A 29 19.89 -16.86 -23.69
N GLU A 30 20.80 -17.53 -22.97
CA GLU A 30 20.57 -18.00 -21.60
C GLU A 30 20.31 -16.87 -20.60
N ALA A 31 21.00 -15.73 -20.75
CA ALA A 31 20.82 -14.58 -19.87
C ALA A 31 19.42 -13.96 -20.04
N ILE A 32 18.92 -13.89 -21.28
CA ILE A 32 17.54 -13.45 -21.54
C ILE A 32 16.53 -14.42 -20.90
N VAL A 33 16.70 -15.73 -21.11
CA VAL A 33 15.81 -16.75 -20.55
C VAL A 33 15.81 -16.70 -19.03
N THR A 34 16.99 -16.52 -18.42
CA THR A 34 17.13 -16.31 -16.97
C THR A 34 16.31 -15.11 -16.51
N LYS A 35 16.44 -13.97 -17.19
CA LYS A 35 15.67 -12.74 -16.88
C LYS A 35 14.17 -12.93 -17.06
N LEU A 36 13.72 -13.65 -18.09
CA LEU A 36 12.30 -13.95 -18.28
C LEU A 36 11.70 -14.86 -17.20
N ARG A 37 12.50 -15.75 -16.59
CA ARG A 37 12.03 -16.64 -15.52
C ARG A 37 11.94 -15.95 -14.15
N ILE A 38 12.79 -14.96 -13.91
CA ILE A 38 12.84 -14.23 -12.63
C ILE A 38 11.93 -12.99 -12.63
N CYS A 39 11.75 -12.35 -13.78
CA CYS A 39 10.96 -11.13 -13.88
C CYS A 39 9.48 -11.44 -13.99
N ARG A 40 8.66 -10.67 -13.27
CA ARG A 40 7.23 -10.60 -13.55
C ARG A 40 6.98 -9.50 -14.55
N TYR A 41 6.31 -9.84 -15.64
CA TYR A 41 5.92 -8.90 -16.70
C TYR A 41 4.47 -9.14 -17.11
N HIS A 42 3.80 -8.08 -17.55
CA HIS A 42 2.44 -8.15 -18.06
C HIS A 42 2.39 -8.47 -19.55
N HIS A 43 3.30 -7.86 -20.32
CA HIS A 43 3.34 -7.98 -21.78
C HIS A 43 4.75 -8.33 -22.25
N LEU A 44 4.85 -9.26 -23.20
CA LEU A 44 6.09 -9.65 -23.85
C LEU A 44 6.05 -9.18 -25.30
N TYR A 45 7.08 -8.47 -25.71
CA TYR A 45 7.23 -7.94 -27.07
C TYR A 45 8.50 -8.48 -27.71
N LEU A 46 8.40 -8.97 -28.93
CA LEU A 46 9.51 -9.54 -29.70
C LEU A 46 9.74 -8.70 -30.95
N HIS A 47 10.96 -8.20 -31.11
CA HIS A 47 11.31 -7.37 -32.25
C HIS A 47 11.56 -8.23 -33.48
N SER A 48 11.14 -7.80 -34.66
CA SER A 48 11.29 -8.53 -35.92
C SER A 48 12.73 -8.93 -36.27
N SER A 49 13.72 -8.22 -35.72
CA SER A 49 15.14 -8.63 -35.78
C SER A 49 15.39 -10.07 -35.31
N LEU A 50 14.52 -10.64 -34.47
CA LEU A 50 14.64 -12.01 -34.00
C LEU A 50 14.23 -13.04 -35.05
N ARG A 51 13.42 -12.67 -36.06
CA ARG A 51 12.84 -13.60 -37.04
C ARG A 51 13.89 -14.30 -37.91
N ASN A 52 15.01 -13.64 -38.14
CA ASN A 52 16.12 -14.15 -38.94
C ASN A 52 17.26 -14.57 -38.02
N ASN A 53 17.83 -15.76 -38.27
CA ASN A 53 19.08 -16.13 -37.63
C ASN A 53 20.28 -15.46 -38.32
N SER A 54 21.46 -15.57 -37.70
CA SER A 54 22.70 -15.00 -38.25
C SER A 54 23.13 -15.61 -39.59
N SER A 55 22.57 -16.76 -39.98
CA SER A 55 22.77 -17.42 -41.28
C SER A 55 21.71 -17.08 -42.33
N GLY A 56 20.78 -16.16 -42.04
CA GLY A 56 19.77 -15.67 -42.98
C GLY A 56 18.66 -16.69 -43.31
N THR A 57 18.59 -17.82 -42.60
CA THR A 57 17.47 -18.75 -42.74
C THR A 57 16.29 -18.29 -41.90
N SER A 58 15.11 -18.35 -42.51
CA SER A 58 13.90 -17.62 -42.11
C SER A 58 13.09 -18.26 -40.98
N ARG A 59 13.76 -18.92 -40.02
CA ARG A 59 13.06 -19.52 -38.88
C ARG A 59 13.87 -19.36 -37.60
N TRP A 60 13.63 -18.26 -36.88
CA TRP A 60 13.66 -18.32 -35.42
C TRP A 60 12.72 -19.45 -34.98
N GLY A 61 13.26 -20.50 -34.37
CA GLY A 61 12.53 -21.74 -34.17
C GLY A 61 13.26 -22.73 -33.27
N GLU A 62 12.68 -23.91 -33.12
CA GLU A 62 12.99 -24.94 -32.12
C GLU A 62 14.45 -25.45 -32.12
N PHE A 63 15.20 -25.25 -33.21
CA PHE A 63 16.57 -25.76 -33.36
C PHE A 63 17.54 -24.65 -33.80
N GLY A 64 18.69 -24.57 -33.12
CA GLY A 64 19.79 -23.65 -33.45
C GLY A 64 19.77 -22.35 -32.66
N GLU A 65 20.39 -21.30 -33.21
CA GLU A 65 20.49 -19.97 -32.59
C GLU A 65 19.09 -19.38 -32.33
N GLY A 66 18.78 -19.06 -31.07
CA GLY A 66 17.47 -18.55 -30.68
C GLY A 66 16.45 -19.62 -30.28
N GLY A 67 16.81 -20.91 -30.31
CA GLY A 67 15.92 -22.02 -29.97
C GLY A 67 15.56 -22.14 -28.48
N LEU A 68 16.50 -21.83 -27.57
CA LEU A 68 16.23 -21.79 -26.13
C LEU A 68 15.27 -20.65 -25.79
N LEU A 69 15.51 -19.47 -26.36
CA LEU A 69 14.64 -18.30 -26.18
C LEU A 69 13.28 -18.53 -26.84
N TRP A 70 13.24 -19.16 -28.02
CA TRP A 70 12.00 -19.59 -28.66
C TRP A 70 11.23 -20.54 -27.74
N GLY A 71 11.87 -21.57 -27.18
CA GLY A 71 11.25 -22.49 -26.23
C GLY A 71 10.67 -21.79 -25.00
N GLU A 72 11.37 -20.80 -24.46
CA GLU A 72 10.89 -20.00 -23.32
C GLU A 72 9.71 -19.07 -23.68
N CYS A 73 9.65 -18.58 -24.92
CA CYS A 73 8.61 -17.65 -25.38
C CYS A 73 7.38 -18.34 -26.00
N ASN A 74 7.53 -19.49 -26.64
CA ASN A 74 6.49 -20.17 -27.43
C ASN A 74 5.26 -20.58 -26.61
N GLY A 75 5.42 -20.78 -25.30
CA GLY A 75 4.32 -21.03 -24.36
C GLY A 75 3.67 -19.79 -23.76
N LYS A 76 4.09 -18.58 -24.16
CA LYS A 76 3.67 -17.30 -23.55
C LYS A 76 2.98 -16.42 -24.58
N SER A 77 2.09 -15.55 -24.11
CA SER A 77 1.51 -14.50 -24.96
C SER A 77 2.58 -13.45 -25.25
N PHE A 78 2.85 -13.21 -26.53
CA PHE A 78 3.75 -12.15 -26.98
C PHE A 78 3.26 -11.53 -28.29
N ASP A 79 3.63 -10.27 -28.51
CA ASP A 79 3.36 -9.54 -29.74
C ASP A 79 4.65 -9.20 -30.49
N TRP A 80 4.56 -9.18 -31.81
CA TRP A 80 5.67 -8.74 -32.67
C TRP A 80 5.63 -7.22 -32.88
N PHE A 81 6.80 -6.61 -32.96
CA PHE A 81 6.94 -5.20 -33.31
C PHE A 81 8.16 -4.94 -34.19
N ASP A 82 8.17 -3.78 -34.85
CA ASP A 82 9.16 -3.34 -35.84
C ASP A 82 9.69 -1.93 -35.50
N GLY A 83 10.76 -1.49 -36.16
CA GLY A 83 11.28 -0.14 -36.02
C GLY A 83 12.35 -0.01 -34.92
N SER A 84 12.37 1.14 -34.24
CA SER A 84 13.33 1.39 -33.15
C SER A 84 12.92 0.57 -31.91
N PRO A 85 13.76 -0.35 -31.39
CA PRO A 85 13.38 -1.24 -30.30
C PRO A 85 12.88 -0.52 -29.04
N ILE A 86 13.47 0.63 -28.72
CA ILE A 86 13.11 1.43 -27.54
C ILE A 86 11.88 2.27 -27.84
N ASP A 87 11.91 3.08 -28.90
CA ASP A 87 10.85 4.07 -29.15
C ASP A 87 9.51 3.38 -29.42
N GLU A 88 9.51 2.31 -30.22
CA GLU A 88 8.29 1.56 -30.53
C GLU A 88 7.73 0.88 -29.27
N LEU A 89 8.59 0.30 -28.44
CA LEU A 89 8.14 -0.33 -27.19
C LEU A 89 7.55 0.69 -26.23
N LEU A 90 8.14 1.88 -26.13
CA LEU A 90 7.57 2.98 -25.33
C LEU A 90 6.23 3.44 -25.91
N CYS A 91 6.09 3.53 -27.24
CA CYS A 91 4.80 3.81 -27.89
C CYS A 91 3.75 2.76 -27.56
N LYS A 92 4.07 1.47 -27.66
CA LYS A 92 3.16 0.36 -27.29
C LYS A 92 2.73 0.44 -25.83
N VAL A 93 3.67 0.73 -24.92
CA VAL A 93 3.33 0.92 -23.50
C VAL A 93 2.38 2.11 -23.30
N ARG A 94 2.59 3.23 -24.01
CA ARG A 94 1.64 4.35 -23.95
C ARG A 94 0.25 3.95 -24.45
N GLU A 95 0.16 3.22 -25.55
CA GLU A 95 -1.10 2.73 -26.12
C GLU A 95 -1.86 1.82 -25.13
N ILE A 96 -1.19 0.81 -24.57
CA ILE A 96 -1.81 -0.18 -23.67
C ILE A 96 -2.35 0.48 -22.39
N TYR A 97 -1.57 1.39 -21.82
CA TYR A 97 -1.88 2.01 -20.54
C TYR A 97 -2.59 3.36 -20.68
N GLY A 98 -2.96 3.77 -21.91
CA GLY A 98 -3.68 5.02 -22.18
C GLY A 98 -2.92 6.27 -21.74
N LEU A 99 -1.59 6.27 -21.88
CA LEU A 99 -0.73 7.39 -21.49
C LEU A 99 -0.68 8.45 -22.60
N ASP A 100 -0.52 9.71 -22.20
CA ASP A 100 -0.31 10.82 -23.13
C ASP A 100 0.97 10.62 -23.96
N GLU A 101 0.95 10.99 -25.24
CA GLU A 101 2.08 10.83 -26.15
C GLU A 101 3.35 11.55 -25.66
N LYS A 102 3.20 12.65 -24.92
CA LYS A 102 4.31 13.42 -24.35
C LYS A 102 4.86 12.82 -23.06
N THR A 103 4.28 11.73 -22.56
CA THR A 103 4.78 11.02 -21.39
C THR A 103 6.21 10.54 -21.66
N SER A 104 7.15 11.08 -20.90
CA SER A 104 8.56 10.70 -20.97
C SER A 104 8.85 9.54 -20.03
N PHE A 105 9.76 8.66 -20.46
CA PHE A 105 10.27 7.57 -19.62
C PHE A 105 11.74 7.83 -19.33
N ARG A 106 12.12 7.78 -18.05
CA ARG A 106 13.52 7.95 -17.64
C ARG A 106 14.32 6.69 -17.94
N ASN A 107 15.48 6.85 -18.57
CA ASN A 107 16.43 5.78 -18.77
C ASN A 107 17.13 5.44 -17.45
N VAL A 108 17.02 4.19 -17.01
CA VAL A 108 17.70 3.63 -15.82
C VAL A 108 18.63 2.48 -16.19
N THR A 109 19.10 2.44 -17.44
CA THR A 109 20.06 1.45 -17.91
C THR A 109 21.37 1.56 -17.15
N ILE A 110 21.81 0.44 -16.58
CA ILE A 110 23.09 0.33 -15.87
C ILE A 110 24.16 -0.06 -16.89
N SER A 111 25.28 0.68 -16.91
CA SER A 111 26.41 0.39 -17.82
C SER A 111 26.98 -1.01 -17.57
N LEU A 112 27.38 -1.68 -18.64
CA LEU A 112 28.09 -2.96 -18.61
C LEU A 112 29.59 -2.80 -18.39
N GLU A 113 30.12 -1.58 -18.48
CA GLU A 113 31.53 -1.32 -18.29
C GLU A 113 31.93 -1.52 -16.82
N GLY A 114 32.94 -2.36 -16.58
CA GLY A 114 33.50 -2.58 -15.25
C GLY A 114 32.65 -3.45 -14.30
N ARG A 115 31.62 -4.15 -14.80
CA ARG A 115 30.84 -5.13 -14.01
C ARG A 115 31.08 -6.59 -14.44
N PRO A 116 31.00 -7.56 -13.52
CA PRO A 116 30.99 -8.98 -13.87
C PRO A 116 29.82 -9.34 -14.77
N GLN A 117 30.01 -10.41 -15.56
CA GLN A 117 28.94 -10.98 -16.37
C GLN A 117 27.83 -11.57 -15.47
N PRO A 118 26.55 -11.49 -15.89
CA PRO A 118 25.46 -12.17 -15.20
C PRO A 118 25.71 -13.67 -15.03
N LEU A 119 25.11 -14.28 -14.00
CA LEU A 119 25.20 -15.72 -13.80
C LEU A 119 24.54 -16.50 -14.94
N TYR A 120 25.19 -17.58 -15.38
CA TYR A 120 24.61 -18.54 -16.33
C TYR A 120 23.36 -19.20 -15.75
N LEU A 121 22.38 -19.49 -16.61
CA LEU A 121 21.10 -20.09 -16.22
C LEU A 121 21.30 -21.41 -15.46
N GLY A 122 22.19 -22.26 -15.98
CA GLY A 122 22.52 -23.55 -15.35
C GLY A 122 23.06 -23.37 -13.94
N THR A 123 24.02 -22.47 -13.76
CA THR A 123 24.59 -22.15 -12.45
C THR A 123 23.54 -21.59 -11.49
N ALA A 124 22.79 -20.57 -11.93
CA ALA A 124 21.76 -19.92 -11.10
C ALA A 124 20.65 -20.88 -10.65
N THR A 125 20.32 -21.88 -11.48
CA THR A 125 19.40 -22.97 -11.17
C THR A 125 20.02 -23.94 -10.17
N GLN A 126 21.23 -24.44 -10.44
CA GLN A 126 21.90 -25.46 -9.61
C GLN A 126 22.22 -24.98 -8.20
N ILE A 127 22.60 -23.71 -8.04
CA ILE A 127 22.86 -23.13 -6.72
C ILE A 127 21.58 -22.65 -6.03
N GLY A 128 20.41 -22.77 -6.66
CA GLY A 128 19.12 -22.44 -6.03
C GLY A 128 18.83 -20.95 -5.87
N VAL A 129 19.47 -20.08 -6.68
CA VAL A 129 19.11 -18.65 -6.79
C VAL A 129 17.78 -18.50 -7.52
N ILE A 130 17.58 -19.29 -8.59
CA ILE A 130 16.30 -19.43 -9.29
C ILE A 130 15.53 -20.58 -8.65
N PRO A 131 14.28 -20.35 -8.17
CA PRO A 131 13.45 -21.40 -7.59
C PRO A 131 13.25 -22.54 -8.60
N THR A 132 13.75 -23.73 -8.25
CA THR A 132 13.68 -24.93 -9.08
C THR A 132 13.29 -26.10 -8.21
N GLU A 133 12.39 -26.95 -8.70
CA GLU A 133 11.94 -28.13 -7.97
C GLU A 133 13.12 -29.05 -7.64
N GLY A 134 13.17 -29.55 -6.40
CA GLY A 134 14.25 -30.39 -5.91
C GLY A 134 15.55 -29.66 -5.52
N ILE A 135 15.69 -28.35 -5.81
CA ILE A 135 16.90 -27.58 -5.45
C ILE A 135 16.63 -26.68 -4.23
N PRO A 136 17.45 -26.74 -3.16
CA PRO A 136 17.34 -25.85 -2.02
C PRO A 136 17.51 -24.37 -2.41
N SER A 137 16.70 -23.49 -1.83
CA SER A 137 16.75 -22.06 -2.15
C SER A 137 17.91 -21.35 -1.44
N LEU A 138 18.87 -20.82 -2.21
CA LEU A 138 20.00 -20.06 -1.66
C LEU A 138 19.55 -18.77 -0.95
N PRO A 139 18.65 -17.93 -1.50
CA PRO A 139 18.17 -16.75 -0.77
C PRO A 139 17.57 -17.05 0.60
N LYS A 140 16.95 -18.23 0.80
CA LYS A 140 16.43 -18.66 2.10
C LYS A 140 17.52 -19.08 3.09
N MET A 141 18.71 -19.41 2.61
CA MET A 141 19.88 -19.74 3.44
C MET A 141 20.71 -18.50 3.77
N LEU A 142 20.69 -17.49 2.90
CA LEU A 142 21.44 -16.24 3.06
C LEU A 142 20.75 -15.22 3.97
N LEU A 143 19.47 -15.40 4.26
CA LEU A 143 18.64 -14.45 4.99
C LEU A 143 17.84 -15.15 6.09
N PRO A 144 17.56 -14.48 7.21
CA PRO A 144 16.70 -15.02 8.25
C PRO A 144 15.24 -15.09 7.76
N PRO A 145 14.40 -15.96 8.35
CA PRO A 145 13.01 -16.16 7.89
C PRO A 145 12.13 -14.91 7.90
N ASN A 146 12.43 -13.94 8.76
CA ASN A 146 11.74 -12.65 8.84
C ASN A 146 12.16 -11.65 7.74
N CYS A 147 13.22 -11.95 6.97
CA CYS A 147 13.71 -11.13 5.87
C CYS A 147 13.24 -11.68 4.51
N ALA A 148 11.93 -11.87 4.38
CA ALA A 148 11.27 -12.35 3.15
C ALA A 148 10.77 -11.19 2.28
N GLY A 149 10.41 -11.48 1.01
CA GLY A 149 9.84 -10.48 0.10
C GLY A 149 10.91 -9.59 -0.54
N LEU A 150 10.76 -8.26 -0.43
CA LEU A 150 11.62 -7.28 -1.12
C LEU A 150 13.12 -7.42 -0.80
N PRO A 151 13.54 -7.61 0.47
CA PRO A 151 14.96 -7.81 0.78
C PRO A 151 15.54 -9.07 0.13
N SER A 152 14.78 -10.17 0.13
CA SER A 152 15.19 -11.41 -0.53
C SER A 152 15.25 -11.28 -2.05
N MET A 153 14.36 -10.48 -2.64
CA MET A 153 14.43 -10.15 -4.07
C MET A 153 15.67 -9.33 -4.39
N TYR A 154 16.06 -8.38 -3.54
CA TYR A 154 17.28 -7.59 -3.74
C TYR A 154 18.54 -8.48 -3.71
N ILE A 155 18.71 -9.34 -2.70
CA ILE A 155 19.86 -10.27 -2.66
C ILE A 155 19.89 -11.19 -3.88
N ARG A 156 18.74 -11.69 -4.32
CA ARG A 156 18.65 -12.53 -5.51
C ARG A 156 19.08 -11.79 -6.76
N ASP A 157 18.62 -10.56 -6.95
CA ASP A 157 18.98 -9.74 -8.09
C ASP A 157 20.48 -9.39 -8.08
N LEU A 158 21.03 -9.06 -6.91
CA LEU A 158 22.46 -8.81 -6.72
C LEU A 158 23.33 -10.01 -7.14
N LEU A 159 22.90 -11.23 -6.82
CA LEU A 159 23.60 -12.46 -7.20
C LEU A 159 23.51 -12.74 -8.71
N LEU A 160 22.34 -12.52 -9.30
CA LEU A 160 22.10 -12.77 -10.73
C LEU A 160 22.76 -11.72 -11.62
N ASN A 161 22.78 -10.49 -11.15
CA ASN A 161 23.27 -9.31 -11.86
C ASN A 161 24.28 -8.57 -10.98
N PRO A 162 25.53 -9.08 -10.87
CA PRO A 162 26.55 -8.42 -10.08
C PRO A 162 26.76 -6.97 -10.54
N PRO A 163 26.90 -6.01 -9.60
CA PRO A 163 27.05 -4.61 -9.95
C PRO A 163 28.51 -4.31 -10.33
N SER A 164 28.84 -3.06 -10.65
CA SER A 164 30.21 -2.64 -10.89
C SER A 164 31.08 -2.82 -9.63
N PHE A 165 32.40 -2.85 -9.83
CA PHE A 165 33.36 -3.00 -8.73
C PHE A 165 33.15 -1.96 -7.61
N ASP A 166 32.93 -0.70 -7.97
CA ASP A 166 32.76 0.38 -6.98
C ASP A 166 31.51 0.18 -6.11
N VAL A 167 30.40 -0.22 -6.73
CA VAL A 167 29.13 -0.49 -6.03
C VAL A 167 29.24 -1.75 -5.17
N ALA A 168 29.88 -2.80 -5.69
CA ALA A 168 30.15 -4.02 -4.93
C ALA A 168 31.04 -3.74 -3.72
N SER A 169 32.06 -2.89 -3.88
CA SER A 169 32.95 -2.44 -2.80
C SER A 169 32.18 -1.65 -1.73
N ALA A 170 31.29 -0.75 -2.15
CA ALA A 170 30.43 0.00 -1.23
C ALA A 170 29.49 -0.91 -0.41
N ILE A 171 28.88 -1.91 -1.07
CA ILE A 171 28.04 -2.93 -0.40
C ILE A 171 28.86 -3.73 0.60
N GLN A 172 30.05 -4.21 0.18
CA GLN A 172 30.93 -4.99 1.04
C GLN A 172 31.36 -4.20 2.27
N GLU A 173 31.73 -2.93 2.09
CA GLU A 173 32.12 -2.06 3.19
C GLU A 173 30.95 -1.78 4.14
N ALA A 174 29.73 -1.61 3.63
CA ALA A 174 28.54 -1.52 4.46
C ALA A 174 28.34 -2.79 5.29
N CYS A 175 28.49 -3.98 4.71
CA CYS A 175 28.40 -5.26 5.43
C CYS A 175 29.45 -5.37 6.55
N ARG A 176 30.69 -4.91 6.32
CA ARG A 176 31.73 -4.87 7.35
C ARG A 176 31.35 -3.98 8.52
N LEU A 177 30.86 -2.78 8.23
CA LEU A 177 30.38 -1.85 9.26
C LEU A 177 29.24 -2.47 10.07
N MET A 178 28.27 -3.11 9.38
CA MET A 178 27.15 -3.84 10.02
C MET A 178 27.58 -4.99 10.93
N CYS A 179 28.77 -5.60 10.72
CA CYS A 179 29.28 -6.64 11.62
C CYS A 179 29.75 -6.09 12.97
N SER A 180 30.06 -4.80 13.04
CA SER A 180 30.68 -4.14 14.19
C SER A 180 29.74 -3.23 14.99
N ILE A 181 28.46 -3.18 14.61
CA ILE A 181 27.54 -2.25 15.26
C ILE A 181 27.21 -2.64 16.70
N THR A 182 27.05 -1.64 17.55
CA THR A 182 26.67 -1.80 18.95
C THR A 182 25.31 -1.18 19.27
N CYS A 183 24.80 -0.34 18.38
CA CYS A 183 23.50 0.31 18.53
C CYS A 183 22.32 -0.61 18.22
N SER A 184 21.13 -0.25 18.70
CA SER A 184 19.88 -0.91 18.33
C SER A 184 19.54 -0.69 16.86
N ILE A 185 19.19 -1.77 16.15
CA ILE A 185 18.83 -1.75 14.74
C ILE A 185 17.31 -1.49 14.60
N PRO A 186 16.88 -0.52 13.77
CA PRO A 186 15.48 -0.37 13.40
C PRO A 186 14.93 -1.60 12.66
N GLU A 187 13.62 -1.86 12.73
CA GLU A 187 13.00 -3.00 12.03
C GLU A 187 12.96 -2.82 10.49
N PHE A 188 13.15 -1.59 10.01
CA PHE A 188 13.10 -1.15 8.61
C PHE A 188 11.79 -1.52 7.89
N THR A 189 10.95 -0.52 7.66
CA THR A 189 9.74 -0.58 6.89
C THR A 189 10.08 -0.67 5.40
N CYS A 190 9.75 -1.79 4.75
CA CYS A 190 9.95 -1.95 3.30
C CYS A 190 8.64 -1.77 2.54
N ILE A 191 8.63 -0.85 1.58
CA ILE A 191 7.47 -0.59 0.69
C ILE A 191 7.92 -0.80 -0.78
N PRO A 192 7.16 -1.52 -1.63
CA PRO A 192 7.48 -1.56 -3.05
C PRO A 192 7.36 -0.16 -3.67
N SER A 193 8.42 0.34 -4.31
CA SER A 193 8.42 1.70 -4.89
C SER A 193 7.31 1.91 -5.93
N ALA A 194 7.01 0.89 -6.75
CA ALA A 194 5.88 0.93 -7.69
C ALA A 194 4.52 1.04 -7.01
N LYS A 195 4.32 0.39 -5.84
CA LYS A 195 3.07 0.51 -5.07
C LYS A 195 2.93 1.94 -4.54
N LEU A 196 4.02 2.50 -4.01
CA LEU A 196 4.06 3.86 -3.49
C LEU A 196 3.67 4.88 -4.59
N VAL A 197 4.32 4.80 -5.76
CA VAL A 197 4.04 5.69 -6.89
C VAL A 197 2.59 5.57 -7.33
N LYS A 198 2.10 4.34 -7.56
CA LYS A 198 0.72 4.11 -7.99
C LYS A 198 -0.29 4.73 -7.05
N LEU A 199 -0.16 4.51 -5.73
CA LEU A 199 -1.13 5.00 -4.75
C LEU A 199 -1.11 6.53 -4.64
N LEU A 200 0.07 7.14 -4.75
CA LEU A 200 0.20 8.60 -4.74
C LEU A 200 -0.38 9.21 -6.01
N GLU A 201 -0.07 8.65 -7.18
CA GLU A 201 -0.60 9.08 -8.48
C GLU A 201 -2.13 8.96 -8.54
N SER A 202 -2.69 7.83 -8.07
CA SER A 202 -4.15 7.62 -8.03
C SER A 202 -4.86 8.37 -6.91
N LYS A 203 -4.12 9.01 -5.99
CA LYS A 203 -4.64 9.68 -4.79
C LYS A 203 -5.47 8.73 -3.90
N GLU A 204 -5.02 7.48 -3.83
CA GLU A 204 -5.66 6.39 -3.06
C GLU A 204 -4.85 6.02 -1.80
N VAL A 205 -3.87 6.82 -1.42
CA VAL A 205 -3.13 6.62 -0.16
C VAL A 205 -4.08 6.84 1.01
N ASN A 206 -4.23 5.81 1.85
CA ASN A 206 -4.96 5.91 3.10
C ASN A 206 -4.03 6.28 4.26
N HIS A 207 -4.60 6.64 5.41
CA HIS A 207 -3.84 7.02 6.62
C HIS A 207 -2.81 5.96 7.07
N ILE A 208 -3.10 4.66 6.94
CA ILE A 208 -2.17 3.58 7.31
C ILE A 208 -0.95 3.59 6.38
N GLU A 209 -1.16 3.71 5.08
CA GLU A 209 -0.06 3.79 4.12
C GLU A 209 0.73 5.09 4.28
N PHE A 210 0.09 6.22 4.60
CA PHE A 210 0.83 7.45 4.98
C PHE A 210 1.69 7.25 6.24
N CYS A 211 1.18 6.58 7.28
CA CYS A 211 1.99 6.22 8.44
C CYS A 211 3.18 5.33 8.05
N ARG A 212 3.00 4.39 7.13
CA ARG A 212 4.11 3.55 6.64
C ARG A 212 5.13 4.38 5.85
N ILE A 213 4.70 5.31 5.01
CA ILE A 213 5.59 6.25 4.31
C ILE A 213 6.37 7.09 5.33
N LYS A 214 5.68 7.61 6.35
CA LYS A 214 6.33 8.34 7.44
C LYS A 214 7.37 7.49 8.17
N ASN A 215 7.07 6.23 8.49
CA ASN A 215 8.03 5.31 9.12
C ASN A 215 9.29 5.12 8.26
N VAL A 216 9.16 4.96 6.95
CA VAL A 216 10.32 4.87 6.03
C VAL A 216 11.22 6.11 6.16
N LEU A 217 10.63 7.30 6.23
CA LEU A 217 11.37 8.56 6.33
C LEU A 217 12.01 8.74 7.71
N ASP A 218 11.26 8.39 8.77
CA ASP A 218 11.73 8.46 10.14
C ASP A 218 12.88 7.48 10.38
N GLU A 219 12.82 6.27 9.82
CA GLU A 219 13.90 5.28 9.92
C GLU A 219 15.19 5.75 9.22
N ILE A 220 15.08 6.43 8.07
CA ILE A 220 16.24 7.06 7.41
C ILE A 220 16.82 8.18 8.28
N MET A 221 15.96 9.01 8.88
CA MET A 221 16.42 10.05 9.80
C MET A 221 17.05 9.46 11.08
N LEU A 222 16.53 8.35 11.59
CA LEU A 222 17.08 7.61 12.72
C LEU A 222 18.47 7.03 12.40
N MET A 223 18.64 6.44 11.20
CA MET A 223 19.96 6.00 10.74
C MET A 223 20.95 7.16 10.71
N ASN A 224 20.56 8.30 10.14
CA ASN A 224 21.43 9.46 10.07
C ASN A 224 21.77 10.07 11.44
N GLY A 225 20.89 9.92 12.42
CA GLY A 225 21.08 10.41 13.79
C GLY A 225 22.08 9.61 14.63
N ASN A 226 22.45 8.40 14.19
CA ASN A 226 23.44 7.55 14.85
C ASN A 226 24.71 7.47 14.00
N THR A 227 25.89 7.64 14.60
CA THR A 227 27.16 7.69 13.86
C THR A 227 27.50 6.38 13.14
N GLU A 228 27.19 5.22 13.74
CA GLU A 228 27.44 3.91 13.15
C GLU A 228 26.49 3.65 11.96
N LEU A 229 25.20 3.93 12.16
CA LEU A 229 24.19 3.76 11.11
C LEU A 229 24.32 4.79 9.99
N SER A 230 24.75 6.02 10.28
CA SER A 230 25.00 7.07 9.29
C SER A 230 26.17 6.69 8.36
N ALA A 231 27.24 6.10 8.91
CA ALA A 231 28.35 5.59 8.11
C ALA A 231 27.89 4.50 7.12
N ILE A 232 27.03 3.59 7.58
CA ILE A 232 26.39 2.57 6.74
C ILE A 232 25.50 3.22 5.68
N GLN A 233 24.62 4.14 6.07
CA GLN A 233 23.72 4.83 5.16
C GLN A 233 24.47 5.50 4.00
N ASN A 234 25.57 6.21 4.31
CA ASN A 234 26.40 6.87 3.32
C ASN A 234 27.00 5.91 2.29
N LYS A 235 27.39 4.70 2.71
CA LYS A 235 27.86 3.64 1.79
C LYS A 235 26.75 3.10 0.89
N LEU A 236 25.50 3.12 1.36
CA LEU A 236 24.36 2.57 0.64
C LEU A 236 23.68 3.56 -0.32
N LEU A 237 24.06 4.84 -0.32
CA LEU A 237 23.55 5.83 -1.28
C LEU A 237 23.84 5.43 -2.73
N GLU A 238 25.07 5.02 -3.04
CA GLU A 238 25.45 4.64 -4.41
C GLU A 238 24.74 3.37 -4.90
N PRO A 239 24.69 2.27 -4.12
CA PRO A 239 23.84 1.11 -4.46
C PRO A 239 22.36 1.49 -4.70
N ALA A 240 21.77 2.35 -3.86
CA ALA A 240 20.40 2.81 -4.04
C ALA A 240 20.25 3.65 -5.33
N SER A 241 21.23 4.49 -5.65
CA SER A 241 21.27 5.27 -6.89
C SER A 241 21.30 4.41 -8.13
N VAL A 242 22.09 3.33 -8.13
CA VAL A 242 22.16 2.40 -9.26
C VAL A 242 20.83 1.66 -9.47
N VAL A 243 20.20 1.19 -8.39
CA VAL A 243 18.92 0.47 -8.47
C VAL A 243 17.78 1.37 -8.94
N THR A 244 17.77 2.63 -8.51
CA THR A 244 16.67 3.57 -8.81
C THR A 244 16.90 4.42 -10.06
N GLY A 245 18.14 4.52 -10.52
CA GLY A 245 18.58 5.49 -11.52
C GLY A 245 18.45 6.95 -11.05
N LEU A 246 18.42 7.18 -9.73
CA LEU A 246 18.30 8.51 -9.12
C LEU A 246 19.59 8.88 -8.39
N LYS A 247 20.09 10.09 -8.60
CA LYS A 247 21.18 10.64 -7.80
C LYS A 247 20.58 11.57 -6.74
N VAL A 248 20.77 11.21 -5.47
CA VAL A 248 20.27 11.99 -4.33
C VAL A 248 21.45 12.23 -3.39
N ASP A 249 21.73 13.50 -3.14
CA ASP A 249 22.73 13.91 -2.16
C ASP A 249 22.25 13.63 -0.72
N ALA A 250 23.18 13.32 0.19
CA ALA A 250 22.86 12.97 1.57
C ALA A 250 22.14 14.11 2.32
N ASP A 251 22.59 15.34 2.16
CA ASP A 251 21.99 16.49 2.86
C ASP A 251 20.60 16.80 2.30
N ILE A 252 20.43 16.68 0.98
CA ILE A 252 19.13 16.82 0.32
C ILE A 252 18.18 15.73 0.79
N LEU A 253 18.63 14.47 0.86
CA LEU A 253 17.84 13.34 1.32
C LEU A 253 17.27 13.61 2.73
N ILE A 254 18.14 13.97 3.69
CA ILE A 254 17.71 14.18 5.07
C ILE A 254 16.80 15.41 5.21
N LYS A 255 17.09 16.49 4.47
CA LYS A 255 16.23 17.68 4.46
C LYS A 255 14.82 17.34 3.96
N GLU A 256 14.71 16.62 2.85
CA GLU A 256 13.44 16.23 2.26
C GLU A 256 12.71 15.19 3.13
N CYS A 257 13.41 14.20 3.70
CA CYS A 257 12.80 13.26 4.66
C CYS A 257 12.17 14.00 5.84
N ARG A 258 12.87 14.99 6.40
CA ARG A 258 12.36 15.79 7.53
C ARG A 258 11.13 16.60 7.12
N PHE A 259 11.17 17.24 5.95
CA PHE A 259 10.04 18.02 5.44
C PHE A 259 8.81 17.12 5.25
N ILE A 260 8.95 16.01 4.53
CA ILE A 260 7.85 15.12 4.20
C ILE A 260 7.30 14.44 5.47
N SER A 261 8.18 13.93 6.34
CA SER A 261 7.77 13.28 7.58
C SER A 261 7.00 14.23 8.51
N LYS A 262 7.47 15.47 8.64
CA LYS A 262 6.78 16.51 9.40
C LYS A 262 5.41 16.80 8.81
N HIS A 263 5.34 16.98 7.48
CA HIS A 263 4.10 17.28 6.78
C HIS A 263 3.04 16.18 6.92
N ILE A 264 3.44 14.91 6.75
CA ILE A 264 2.56 13.77 7.03
C ILE A 264 2.11 13.78 8.49
N GLY A 265 3.04 14.02 9.44
CA GLY A 265 2.73 14.08 10.86
C GLY A 265 1.89 15.30 11.27
N GLU A 266 1.80 16.34 10.45
CA GLU A 266 0.91 17.48 10.67
C GLU A 266 -0.52 17.14 10.26
N VAL A 267 -0.73 16.36 9.20
CA VAL A 267 -2.06 16.01 8.67
C VAL A 267 -2.64 14.74 9.30
N ILE A 268 -1.83 13.69 9.44
CA ILE A 268 -2.28 12.36 9.87
C ILE A 268 -2.34 12.28 11.39
N SER A 269 -3.45 11.75 11.90
CA SER A 269 -3.62 11.45 13.33
C SER A 269 -2.75 10.24 13.69
N LEU A 270 -1.89 10.41 14.70
CA LEU A 270 -1.04 9.33 15.22
C LEU A 270 -1.71 8.72 16.47
N ALA A 271 -1.39 7.46 16.79
CA ALA A 271 -2.04 6.75 17.89
C ALA A 271 -1.89 7.50 19.23
N GLY A 272 -3.01 7.64 19.97
CA GLY A 272 -3.04 8.25 21.31
C GLY A 272 -3.73 9.62 21.41
N GLU A 273 -4.24 10.17 20.31
CA GLU A 273 -5.01 11.41 20.29
C GLU A 273 -6.43 11.19 20.88
N SER A 274 -6.69 11.76 22.06
CA SER A 274 -7.96 11.54 22.80
C SER A 274 -9.16 12.28 22.22
N ASP A 275 -8.93 13.35 21.46
CA ASP A 275 -9.94 14.16 20.75
C ASP A 275 -10.51 13.47 19.50
N GLN A 276 -10.02 12.26 19.20
CA GLN A 276 -10.42 11.42 18.07
C GLN A 276 -11.22 10.19 18.49
N ALA A 277 -11.66 10.10 19.75
CA ALA A 277 -12.47 8.99 20.22
C ALA A 277 -13.81 8.91 19.47
N ILE A 278 -14.25 7.68 19.17
CA ILE A 278 -15.58 7.43 18.61
C ILE A 278 -16.63 7.89 19.62
N THR A 279 -17.67 8.55 19.13
CA THR A 279 -18.76 9.04 19.98
C THR A 279 -19.40 7.91 20.77
N SER A 280 -19.88 8.23 21.97
CA SER A 280 -20.61 7.28 22.81
C SER A 280 -21.79 7.95 23.48
N SER A 281 -22.80 7.15 23.81
CA SER A 281 -23.99 7.56 24.55
C SER A 281 -24.39 6.43 25.51
N GLU A 282 -25.05 6.79 26.61
CA GLU A 282 -25.52 5.82 27.61
C GLU A 282 -26.61 4.89 27.05
N TYR A 283 -27.47 5.41 26.16
CA TYR A 283 -28.68 4.73 25.71
C TYR A 283 -28.63 4.23 24.27
N ILE A 284 -27.66 4.70 23.48
CA ILE A 284 -27.45 4.25 22.09
C ILE A 284 -26.35 3.17 22.08
N PRO A 285 -26.58 2.01 21.44
CA PRO A 285 -25.55 0.97 21.32
C PRO A 285 -24.25 1.48 20.71
N LYS A 286 -23.10 1.13 21.29
CA LYS A 286 -21.78 1.59 20.84
C LYS A 286 -21.46 1.19 19.40
N GLU A 287 -22.00 0.05 18.98
CA GLU A 287 -21.85 -0.49 17.63
C GLU A 287 -22.40 0.46 16.56
N PHE A 288 -23.43 1.26 16.89
CA PHE A 288 -23.96 2.27 15.98
C PHE A 288 -22.89 3.33 15.66
N PHE A 289 -22.32 3.97 16.67
CA PHE A 289 -21.28 4.98 16.45
C PHE A 289 -20.03 4.39 15.80
N ASN A 290 -19.65 3.17 16.17
CA ASN A 290 -18.52 2.48 15.54
C ASN A 290 -18.73 2.28 14.03
N ASP A 291 -19.90 1.79 13.62
CA ASP A 291 -20.20 1.57 12.20
C ASP A 291 -20.23 2.90 11.42
N MET A 292 -20.69 4.00 12.04
CA MET A 292 -20.79 5.31 11.39
C MET A 292 -19.44 6.07 11.32
N GLU A 293 -18.64 6.02 12.38
CA GLU A 293 -17.47 6.90 12.52
C GLU A 293 -16.13 6.24 12.19
N SER A 294 -15.98 4.91 12.37
CA SER A 294 -14.68 4.20 12.19
C SER A 294 -14.10 4.32 10.77
N SER A 295 -14.96 4.62 9.79
CA SER A 295 -14.57 4.80 8.40
C SER A 295 -13.91 6.16 8.10
N TRP A 296 -13.77 7.06 9.07
CA TRP A 296 -13.13 8.37 8.86
C TRP A 296 -12.48 8.97 10.11
N LYS A 297 -13.02 8.71 11.31
CA LYS A 297 -12.49 9.20 12.59
C LYS A 297 -11.09 8.67 12.85
N GLY A 298 -10.20 9.48 13.43
CA GLY A 298 -8.83 9.09 13.77
C GLY A 298 -7.87 8.89 12.59
N ARG A 299 -8.27 9.30 11.37
CA ARG A 299 -7.42 9.18 10.16
C ARG A 299 -6.56 10.42 9.91
N VAL A 300 -7.11 11.60 10.23
CA VAL A 300 -6.46 12.91 10.11
C VAL A 300 -6.65 13.66 11.43
N LYS A 301 -5.77 14.60 11.73
CA LYS A 301 -5.88 15.41 12.95
C LYS A 301 -7.12 16.30 12.88
N ARG A 302 -7.78 16.44 14.03
CA ARG A 302 -9.05 17.19 14.17
C ARG A 302 -8.95 18.61 13.64
N VAL A 303 -7.82 19.26 13.91
CA VAL A 303 -7.52 20.65 13.55
C VAL A 303 -7.72 20.95 12.05
N HIS A 304 -7.61 19.95 11.18
CA HIS A 304 -7.78 20.13 9.72
C HIS A 304 -9.22 19.96 9.22
N ALA A 305 -10.13 19.53 10.08
CA ALA A 305 -11.55 19.28 9.77
C ALA A 305 -12.45 19.63 10.98
N GLU A 306 -12.07 20.67 11.74
CA GLU A 306 -12.71 20.99 13.02
C GLU A 306 -14.20 21.30 12.84
N GLU A 307 -14.56 22.01 11.76
CA GLU A 307 -15.95 22.35 11.46
C GLU A 307 -16.80 21.10 11.26
N GLU A 308 -16.37 20.19 10.38
CA GLU A 308 -17.10 18.96 10.09
C GLU A 308 -17.16 18.03 11.30
N PHE A 309 -16.10 17.98 12.10
CA PHE A 309 -16.04 17.14 13.30
C PHE A 309 -16.95 17.71 14.41
N ALA A 310 -16.94 19.02 14.62
CA ALA A 310 -17.84 19.69 15.55
C ALA A 310 -19.32 19.51 15.13
N ASN A 311 -19.61 19.54 13.84
CA ASN A 311 -20.96 19.27 13.32
C ASN A 311 -21.42 17.83 13.64
N VAL A 312 -20.53 16.84 13.54
CA VAL A 312 -20.82 15.46 13.96
C VAL A 312 -21.11 15.41 15.47
N ASP A 313 -20.28 16.05 16.30
CA ASP A 313 -20.46 16.05 17.75
C ASP A 313 -21.80 16.68 18.16
N VAL A 314 -22.17 17.81 17.53
CA VAL A 314 -23.46 18.47 17.73
C VAL A 314 -24.62 17.59 17.28
N ALA A 315 -24.51 16.97 16.10
CA ALA A 315 -25.57 16.09 15.58
C ALA A 315 -25.73 14.81 16.42
N ALA A 316 -24.63 14.25 16.93
CA ALA A 316 -24.65 13.10 17.81
C ALA A 316 -25.32 13.43 19.16
N GLN A 317 -25.01 14.60 19.74
CA GLN A 317 -25.65 15.07 20.95
C GLN A 317 -27.15 15.30 20.74
N ALA A 318 -27.55 15.88 19.60
CA ALA A 318 -28.95 16.06 19.24
C ALA A 318 -29.68 14.72 19.07
N LEU A 319 -29.04 13.72 18.45
CA LEU A 319 -29.57 12.36 18.31
C LEU A 319 -29.72 11.68 19.68
N SER A 320 -28.70 11.75 20.53
CA SER A 320 -28.74 11.20 21.89
C SER A 320 -29.87 11.83 22.71
N THR A 321 -30.05 13.15 22.60
CA THR A 321 -31.13 13.88 23.26
C THR A 321 -32.50 13.45 22.73
N ALA A 322 -32.68 13.35 21.42
CA ALA A 322 -33.93 12.90 20.81
C ALA A 322 -34.31 11.48 21.23
N VAL A 323 -33.33 10.54 21.20
CA VAL A 323 -33.52 9.15 21.65
C VAL A 323 -33.89 9.09 23.13
N THR A 324 -33.24 9.90 23.97
CA THR A 324 -33.50 9.92 25.41
C THR A 324 -34.90 10.47 25.70
N GLU A 325 -35.25 11.61 25.13
CA GLU A 325 -36.55 12.25 25.38
C GLU A 325 -37.73 11.45 24.84
N ASP A 326 -37.58 10.83 23.67
CA ASP A 326 -38.70 10.17 23.00
C ASP A 326 -38.83 8.69 23.41
N PHE A 327 -37.73 7.97 23.68
CA PHE A 327 -37.78 6.53 23.98
C PHE A 327 -37.64 6.18 25.46
N LEU A 328 -36.88 6.93 26.26
CA LEU A 328 -36.66 6.58 27.67
C LEU A 328 -37.95 6.60 28.51
N PRO A 329 -38.86 7.59 28.36
CA PRO A 329 -40.14 7.58 29.08
C PRO A 329 -40.98 6.32 28.78
N ILE A 330 -40.87 5.80 27.55
CA ILE A 330 -41.54 4.58 27.11
C ILE A 330 -40.94 3.36 27.82
N ILE A 331 -39.60 3.26 27.86
CA ILE A 331 -38.90 2.15 28.53
C ILE A 331 -39.23 2.11 30.02
N VAL A 332 -39.17 3.26 30.70
CA VAL A 332 -39.47 3.37 32.14
C VAL A 332 -40.89 2.91 32.42
N ARG A 333 -41.85 3.36 31.61
CA ARG A 333 -43.26 2.93 31.73
C ARG A 333 -43.43 1.44 31.48
N VAL A 334 -42.86 0.91 30.39
CA VAL A 334 -42.94 -0.51 30.06
C VAL A 334 -42.36 -1.35 31.19
N LYS A 335 -41.21 -0.97 31.77
CA LYS A 335 -40.64 -1.63 32.95
C LYS A 335 -41.56 -1.58 34.18
N ALA A 336 -42.21 -0.45 34.44
CA ALA A 336 -43.11 -0.29 35.59
C ALA A 336 -44.39 -1.15 35.49
N VAL A 337 -44.91 -1.37 34.27
CA VAL A 337 -46.13 -2.18 34.04
C VAL A 337 -45.83 -3.69 34.00
N MET A 338 -44.58 -4.08 33.74
CA MET A 338 -44.18 -5.47 33.47
C MET A 338 -43.85 -6.32 34.70
N SER A 339 -44.08 -5.84 35.92
CA SER A 339 -43.75 -6.60 37.14
C SER A 339 -44.58 -7.86 37.39
N SER A 340 -45.46 -8.28 36.45
CA SER A 340 -46.35 -9.43 36.67
C SER A 340 -46.27 -10.57 35.64
N HIS A 341 -46.21 -10.40 34.32
CA HIS A 341 -46.16 -11.54 33.40
C HIS A 341 -45.38 -11.22 32.10
N GLY A 342 -44.29 -11.97 31.85
CA GLY A 342 -43.35 -11.70 30.76
C GLY A 342 -43.97 -11.82 29.37
N SER A 343 -43.91 -10.75 28.56
CA SER A 343 -43.89 -10.85 27.08
C SER A 343 -43.67 -9.56 26.26
N SER A 344 -43.31 -8.40 26.83
CA SER A 344 -43.11 -7.16 26.03
C SER A 344 -41.89 -6.32 26.44
N LYS A 345 -40.68 -6.75 26.08
CA LYS A 345 -39.46 -5.95 26.33
C LYS A 345 -39.40 -4.78 25.34
N GLY A 346 -39.40 -3.55 25.85
CA GLY A 346 -39.12 -2.34 25.10
C GLY A 346 -37.66 -1.94 25.28
N GLU A 347 -36.90 -1.83 24.20
CA GLU A 347 -35.48 -1.46 24.25
C GLU A 347 -35.08 -0.58 23.06
N ILE A 348 -34.05 0.25 23.26
CA ILE A 348 -33.41 0.98 22.17
C ILE A 348 -32.45 0.01 21.49
N SER A 349 -32.56 -0.14 20.18
CA SER A 349 -31.79 -1.11 19.41
C SER A 349 -31.23 -0.49 18.14
N TYR A 350 -30.03 -0.92 17.79
CA TYR A 350 -29.38 -0.57 16.53
C TYR A 350 -29.81 -1.54 15.42
N ALA A 351 -30.55 -1.03 14.45
CA ALA A 351 -30.93 -1.72 13.22
C ALA A 351 -29.81 -1.56 12.18
N LYS A 352 -28.81 -2.45 12.23
CA LYS A 352 -27.58 -2.38 11.43
C LYS A 352 -27.80 -2.23 9.93
N GLU A 353 -28.73 -2.99 9.36
CA GLU A 353 -29.05 -2.96 7.92
C GLU A 353 -29.57 -1.60 7.45
N HIS A 354 -30.10 -0.79 8.37
CA HIS A 354 -30.65 0.52 8.09
C HIS A 354 -29.78 1.67 8.63
N GLY A 355 -28.67 1.35 9.29
CA GLY A 355 -27.84 2.36 9.94
C GLY A 355 -28.64 3.19 10.95
N ALA A 356 -29.61 2.60 11.66
CA ALA A 356 -30.60 3.37 12.40
C ALA A 356 -30.76 2.92 13.85
N VAL A 357 -31.02 3.87 14.74
CA VAL A 357 -31.32 3.61 16.15
C VAL A 357 -32.81 3.81 16.37
N TRP A 358 -33.49 2.72 16.70
CA TRP A 358 -34.95 2.68 16.81
C TRP A 358 -35.39 2.06 18.12
N PHE A 359 -36.63 2.35 18.49
CA PHE A 359 -37.28 1.67 19.60
C PHE A 359 -37.82 0.33 19.13
N LYS A 360 -37.40 -0.75 19.79
CA LYS A 360 -37.89 -2.11 19.53
C LYS A 360 -38.84 -2.51 20.66
N GLY A 361 -40.08 -2.83 20.34
CA GLY A 361 -41.08 -3.24 21.32
C GLY A 361 -42.31 -3.90 20.71
N ARG A 362 -43.04 -4.68 21.50
CA ARG A 362 -44.32 -5.29 21.10
C ARG A 362 -45.39 -4.94 22.12
N ARG A 363 -46.65 -4.84 21.68
CA ARG A 363 -47.83 -4.61 22.55
C ARG A 363 -47.69 -3.36 23.44
N LEU A 364 -47.38 -2.22 22.81
CA LEU A 364 -47.12 -0.96 23.51
C LEU A 364 -48.39 -0.19 23.90
N THR A 365 -49.51 -0.47 23.24
CA THR A 365 -50.79 0.24 23.42
C THR A 365 -51.52 -0.27 24.67
N PRO A 366 -51.79 0.58 25.68
CA PRO A 366 -52.57 0.19 26.85
C PRO A 366 -54.08 0.13 26.56
N THR A 367 -54.81 -0.62 27.38
CA THR A 367 -56.27 -0.73 27.34
C THR A 367 -56.99 0.54 27.85
N VAL A 368 -56.33 1.33 28.71
CA VAL A 368 -56.81 2.61 29.25
C VAL A 368 -55.63 3.59 29.30
N TRP A 369 -55.83 4.83 28.83
CA TRP A 369 -54.81 5.89 28.86
C TRP A 369 -54.93 6.71 30.15
N ALA A 370 -53.83 6.82 30.90
CA ALA A 370 -53.69 7.64 32.10
C ALA A 370 -52.99 8.99 31.85
N ASN A 371 -52.64 9.31 30.59
CA ASN A 371 -51.91 10.54 30.17
C ASN A 371 -50.60 10.76 30.92
N THR A 372 -49.85 9.69 31.17
CA THR A 372 -48.49 9.78 31.71
C THR A 372 -47.50 10.24 30.63
N PRO A 373 -46.32 10.81 30.97
CA PRO A 373 -45.33 11.22 29.97
C PRO A 373 -44.94 10.11 28.99
N GLY A 374 -44.82 8.86 29.47
CA GLY A 374 -44.55 7.71 28.60
C GLY A 374 -45.68 7.37 27.63
N GLU A 375 -46.93 7.69 27.96
CA GLU A 375 -48.08 7.50 27.07
C GLU A 375 -48.18 8.55 25.98
N GLU A 376 -47.84 9.79 26.30
CA GLU A 376 -47.73 10.85 25.29
C GLU A 376 -46.66 10.51 24.26
N GLN A 377 -45.53 9.95 24.69
CA GLN A 377 -44.48 9.49 23.78
C GLN A 377 -44.88 8.25 22.96
N ILE A 378 -45.61 7.28 23.53
CA ILE A 378 -46.14 6.13 22.76
C ILE A 378 -47.06 6.60 21.63
N LYS A 379 -47.86 7.65 21.84
CA LYS A 379 -48.74 8.22 20.79
C LYS A 379 -47.95 8.85 19.63
N GLN A 380 -46.70 9.25 19.86
CA GLN A 380 -45.82 9.83 18.85
C GLN A 380 -45.02 8.77 18.06
N LEU A 381 -45.02 7.51 18.52
CA LEU A 381 -44.36 6.43 17.81
C LEU A 381 -45.04 6.16 16.46
N LYS A 382 -44.20 6.07 15.43
CA LYS A 382 -44.59 5.58 14.11
C LYS A 382 -43.75 4.35 13.75
N PRO A 383 -44.28 3.44 12.91
CA PRO A 383 -43.51 2.30 12.43
C PRO A 383 -42.24 2.78 11.72
N ALA A 384 -41.10 2.15 12.01
CA ALA A 384 -39.87 2.39 11.27
C ALA A 384 -40.02 1.91 9.82
N ILE A 385 -39.45 2.65 8.88
CA ILE A 385 -39.53 2.35 7.45
C ILE A 385 -38.13 2.13 6.85
N ASP A 386 -38.03 1.22 5.89
CA ASP A 386 -36.84 0.99 5.08
C ASP A 386 -36.66 2.12 4.04
N SER A 387 -35.53 2.11 3.33
CA SER A 387 -35.24 3.06 2.25
C SER A 387 -36.22 3.00 1.07
N LYS A 388 -37.08 1.98 1.00
CA LYS A 388 -38.14 1.81 0.00
C LYS A 388 -39.52 2.21 0.55
N GLY A 389 -39.58 2.81 1.74
CA GLY A 389 -40.82 3.24 2.39
C GLY A 389 -41.66 2.09 2.96
N ARG A 390 -41.11 0.88 3.07
CA ARG A 390 -41.81 -0.29 3.62
C ARG A 390 -41.51 -0.43 5.11
N ARG A 391 -42.50 -0.87 5.89
CA ARG A 391 -42.32 -1.06 7.33
C ARG A 391 -41.28 -2.13 7.62
N VAL A 392 -40.37 -1.85 8.55
CA VAL A 392 -39.36 -2.80 9.03
C VAL A 392 -39.98 -3.60 10.17
N GLY A 393 -40.70 -4.67 9.84
CA GLY A 393 -41.37 -5.51 10.84
C GLY A 393 -42.46 -4.80 11.63
N GLU A 394 -43.03 -5.50 12.61
CA GLU A 394 -44.10 -4.98 13.47
C GLU A 394 -43.59 -4.43 14.81
N GLU A 395 -42.33 -4.72 15.16
CA GLU A 395 -41.75 -4.36 16.46
C GLU A 395 -40.85 -3.12 16.43
N TRP A 396 -40.60 -2.51 15.28
CA TRP A 396 -39.69 -1.37 15.15
C TRP A 396 -40.45 -0.06 15.01
N PHE A 397 -40.10 0.89 15.88
CA PHE A 397 -40.73 2.19 15.97
C PHE A 397 -39.70 3.31 16.06
N THR A 398 -40.09 4.47 15.58
CA THR A 398 -39.32 5.71 15.66
C THR A 398 -40.26 6.90 15.85
N THR A 399 -39.72 8.10 16.00
CA THR A 399 -40.48 9.36 15.97
C THR A 399 -39.95 10.25 14.85
N THR A 400 -40.73 11.25 14.44
CA THR A 400 -40.26 12.24 13.46
C THR A 400 -39.03 13.00 13.97
N LYS A 401 -38.91 13.21 15.28
CA LYS A 401 -37.77 13.90 15.89
C LYS A 401 -36.50 13.04 15.87
N VAL A 402 -36.60 11.75 16.21
CA VAL A 402 -35.47 10.81 16.12
C VAL A 402 -35.04 10.60 14.68
N GLU A 403 -35.97 10.45 13.72
CA GLU A 403 -35.63 10.35 12.30
C GLU A 403 -34.89 11.60 11.79
N ASN A 404 -35.38 12.79 12.12
CA ASN A 404 -34.73 14.04 11.70
C ASN A 404 -33.33 14.19 12.32
N ALA A 405 -33.16 13.82 13.59
CA ALA A 405 -31.86 13.86 14.26
C ALA A 405 -30.88 12.82 13.67
N LEU A 406 -31.37 11.61 13.38
CA LEU A 406 -30.59 10.55 12.75
C LEU A 406 -30.15 10.94 11.33
N ALA A 407 -31.05 11.54 10.54
CA ALA A 407 -30.72 12.02 9.19
C ALA A 407 -29.62 13.09 9.22
N ARG A 408 -29.70 14.07 10.13
CA ARG A 408 -28.66 15.09 10.32
C ARG A 408 -27.33 14.50 10.76
N TYR A 409 -27.36 13.49 11.63
CA TYR A 409 -26.15 12.81 12.09
C TYR A 409 -25.47 12.03 10.96
N HIS A 410 -26.25 11.33 10.11
CA HIS A 410 -25.72 10.67 8.91
C HIS A 410 -25.10 11.68 7.94
N GLU A 411 -25.80 12.77 7.66
CA GLU A 411 -25.30 13.85 6.79
C GLU A 411 -24.00 14.44 7.33
N ALA A 412 -23.91 14.71 8.64
CA ALA A 412 -22.69 15.19 9.28
C ALA A 412 -21.55 14.17 9.16
N CYS A 413 -21.81 12.88 9.36
CA CYS A 413 -20.81 11.82 9.19
C CYS A 413 -20.31 11.71 7.75
N ASP A 414 -21.21 11.80 6.77
CA ASP A 414 -20.86 11.76 5.35
C ASP A 414 -20.02 12.97 4.94
N ASN A 415 -20.36 14.16 5.45
CA ASN A 415 -19.57 15.39 5.23
C ASN A 415 -18.18 15.28 5.85
N ALA A 416 -18.07 14.81 7.10
CA ALA A 416 -16.78 14.58 7.75
C ALA A 416 -15.94 13.54 6.99
N LYS A 417 -16.55 12.44 6.55
CA LYS A 417 -15.88 11.43 5.72
C LYS A 417 -15.38 12.00 4.40
N CYS A 418 -16.20 12.80 3.71
CA CYS A 418 -15.79 13.48 2.48
C CYS A 418 -14.61 14.42 2.74
N LYS A 419 -14.64 15.18 3.84
CA LYS A 419 -13.54 16.08 4.21
C LYS A 419 -12.24 15.35 4.49
N VAL A 420 -12.30 14.24 5.24
CA VAL A 420 -11.13 13.39 5.50
C VAL A 420 -10.55 12.85 4.19
N LEU A 421 -11.39 12.39 3.26
CA LEU A 421 -10.92 11.92 1.96
C LEU A 421 -10.30 13.04 1.11
N GLU A 422 -10.85 14.25 1.16
CA GLU A 422 -10.29 15.43 0.51
C GLU A 422 -8.89 15.72 1.04
N LEU A 423 -8.70 15.74 2.37
CA LEU A 423 -7.40 15.99 3.01
C LEU A 423 -6.35 14.93 2.63
N LEU A 424 -6.72 13.65 2.63
CA LEU A 424 -5.82 12.56 2.23
C LEU A 424 -5.43 12.64 0.74
N ARG A 425 -6.37 13.04 -0.12
CA ARG A 425 -6.10 13.27 -1.55
C ARG A 425 -5.24 14.52 -1.79
N GLY A 426 -5.43 15.56 -0.99
CA GLY A 426 -4.60 16.76 -0.97
C GLY A 426 -3.16 16.40 -0.62
N LEU A 427 -2.96 15.72 0.51
CA LEU A 427 -1.65 15.23 0.94
C LEU A 427 -0.99 14.32 -0.12
N SER A 428 -1.76 13.43 -0.74
CA SER A 428 -1.25 12.59 -1.85
C SER A 428 -0.70 13.44 -2.99
N SER A 429 -1.44 14.49 -3.37
CA SER A 429 -1.06 15.39 -4.47
C SER A 429 0.22 16.16 -4.16
N GLU A 430 0.37 16.65 -2.93
CA GLU A 430 1.57 17.38 -2.49
C GLU A 430 2.82 16.47 -2.44
N LEU A 431 2.65 15.19 -2.09
CA LEU A 431 3.75 14.25 -2.05
C LEU A 431 4.15 13.72 -3.44
N GLN A 432 3.34 13.89 -4.48
CA GLN A 432 3.72 13.50 -5.85
C GLN A 432 4.99 14.22 -6.32
N ASP A 433 5.14 15.51 -5.97
CA ASP A 433 6.35 16.29 -6.31
C ASP A 433 7.62 15.76 -5.62
N LYS A 434 7.45 14.93 -4.59
CA LYS A 434 8.53 14.32 -3.80
C LYS A 434 8.74 12.85 -4.13
N ILE A 435 8.12 12.34 -5.19
CA ILE A 435 8.09 10.91 -5.47
C ILE A 435 9.48 10.30 -5.64
N ASN A 436 10.41 11.00 -6.29
CA ASN A 436 11.77 10.51 -6.47
C ASN A 436 12.50 10.30 -5.14
N ILE A 437 12.32 11.21 -4.16
CA ILE A 437 12.89 11.06 -2.82
C ILE A 437 12.25 9.85 -2.13
N LEU A 438 10.93 9.71 -2.17
CA LEU A 438 10.24 8.58 -1.54
C LEU A 438 10.64 7.22 -2.15
N VAL A 439 10.78 7.15 -3.46
CA VAL A 439 11.28 5.96 -4.18
C VAL A 439 12.70 5.63 -3.74
N PHE A 440 13.58 6.63 -3.66
CA PHE A 440 14.96 6.45 -3.21
C PHE A 440 15.02 5.95 -1.77
N CYS A 441 14.26 6.57 -0.87
CA CYS A 441 14.14 6.18 0.54
C CYS A 441 13.69 4.72 0.68
N SER A 442 12.63 4.35 -0.04
CA SER A 442 12.08 2.99 0.03
C SER A 442 13.08 1.95 -0.45
N THR A 443 13.79 2.22 -1.55
CA THR A 443 14.83 1.33 -2.06
C THR A 443 16.02 1.24 -1.10
N LEU A 444 16.48 2.37 -0.56
CA LEU A 444 17.57 2.42 0.40
C LEU A 444 17.28 1.51 1.61
N LEU A 445 16.07 1.59 2.18
CA LEU A 445 15.69 0.73 3.32
C LEU A 445 15.54 -0.75 2.95
N ILE A 446 15.10 -1.08 1.74
CA ILE A 446 15.08 -2.47 1.25
C ILE A 446 16.50 -3.04 1.21
N ILE A 447 17.46 -2.27 0.68
CA ILE A 447 18.88 -2.65 0.63
C ILE A 447 19.42 -2.80 2.05
N THR A 448 19.22 -1.80 2.90
CA THR A 448 19.66 -1.81 4.30
C THR A 448 19.14 -3.05 5.04
N LYS A 449 17.84 -3.34 4.96
CA LYS A 449 17.23 -4.51 5.62
C LYS A 449 17.78 -5.83 5.06
N ALA A 450 17.99 -5.91 3.75
CA ALA A 450 18.55 -7.10 3.11
C ALA A 450 19.96 -7.40 3.60
N LEU A 451 20.81 -6.39 3.66
CA LEU A 451 22.20 -6.54 4.09
C LEU A 451 22.31 -6.80 5.59
N PHE A 452 21.52 -6.13 6.44
CA PHE A 452 21.46 -6.47 7.87
C PHE A 452 20.97 -7.90 8.10
N GLY A 453 19.95 -8.35 7.37
CA GLY A 453 19.49 -9.73 7.40
C GLY A 453 20.61 -10.70 7.01
N HIS A 454 21.34 -10.38 5.94
CA HIS A 454 22.45 -11.21 5.47
C HIS A 454 23.59 -11.30 6.48
N VAL A 455 24.02 -10.16 7.03
CA VAL A 455 25.07 -10.08 8.04
C VAL A 455 24.65 -10.83 9.31
N SER A 456 23.42 -10.63 9.79
CA SER A 456 22.90 -11.33 10.96
C SER A 456 22.89 -12.85 10.78
N GLU A 457 22.45 -13.34 9.61
CA GLU A 457 22.43 -14.77 9.33
C GLU A 457 23.85 -15.34 9.15
N GLY A 458 24.76 -14.58 8.54
CA GLY A 458 26.17 -14.94 8.42
C GLY A 458 26.85 -15.08 9.78
N LEU A 459 26.68 -14.10 10.66
CA LEU A 459 27.20 -14.15 12.04
C LEU A 459 26.62 -15.33 12.82
N ARG A 460 25.30 -15.57 12.71
CA ARG A 460 24.62 -16.71 13.36
C ARG A 460 25.19 -18.07 12.92
N ARG A 461 25.65 -18.16 11.66
CA ARG A 461 26.23 -19.38 11.07
C ARG A 461 27.75 -19.45 11.17
N GLY A 462 28.42 -18.42 11.69
CA GLY A 462 29.88 -18.36 11.77
C GLY A 462 30.56 -18.17 10.41
N TRP A 463 29.91 -17.52 9.45
CA TRP A 463 30.50 -17.17 8.17
C TRP A 463 31.47 -16.00 8.31
N VAL A 464 32.52 -16.01 7.48
CA VAL A 464 33.41 -14.86 7.30
C VAL A 464 32.77 -13.93 6.26
N LEU A 465 32.45 -12.70 6.67
CA LEU A 465 31.78 -11.69 5.85
C LEU A 465 32.76 -10.66 5.28
#